data_AF-A0A3D3E7S5-F1
#
_entry.id   AF-A0A3D3E7S5-F1
#
_cell.length_a   1.000
_cell.length_b   1.000
_cell.length_c   1.000
_cell.angle_alpha   90.00
_cell.angle_beta   90.00
_cell.angle_gamma   90.00
#
_symmetry.space_group_name_H-M   'P 1'
#
loop_
_entity.id
_entity.type
_entity.pdbx_description
1 polymer ?
#
loop_
_entity_poly.entity_id
_entity_poly.type
_entity_poly.pdbx_seq_one_letter_code
_entity_poly.pdbx_strand_id
1 'polypeptide(L)' 'DSIPATEAVRVARNIRQLSIAPLLGEAIRRINEERSVSTLF' A
#
# COMPACT_ATOMS: atom_id res chain seq x y z
N ASP A 1 1.95 0.44 -4.59
CA ASP A 1 0.95 0.33 -5.67
C ASP A 1 -0.17 1.38 -5.52
N SER A 2 0.08 2.52 -4.86
CA SER A 2 -0.87 3.63 -4.77
C SER A 2 -1.18 4.30 -6.12
N ILE A 3 -0.30 4.13 -7.10
CA ILE A 3 -0.44 4.61 -8.46
C ILE A 3 -0.25 3.41 -9.39
N PRO A 4 -1.13 3.20 -10.38
CA PRO A 4 -0.98 2.15 -11.38
C PRO A 4 0.34 2.25 -12.15
N ALA A 5 0.97 1.10 -12.39
CA ALA A 5 2.19 1.07 -13.21
C ALA A 5 1.85 1.35 -14.68
N THR A 6 2.65 2.20 -15.32
CA THR A 6 2.58 2.39 -16.77
C THR A 6 3.16 1.17 -17.50
N GLU A 7 2.86 1.04 -18.79
CA GLU A 7 3.40 -0.01 -19.66
C GLU A 7 4.94 -0.08 -19.60
N ALA A 8 5.60 1.09 -19.61
CA ALA A 8 7.05 1.20 -19.53
C ALA A 8 7.61 0.64 -18.22
N VAL A 9 6.90 0.84 -17.10
CA VAL A 9 7.28 0.28 -15.80
C VAL A 9 7.09 -1.24 -15.78
N ARG A 10 6.05 -1.77 -16.42
CA ARG A 10 5.78 -3.22 -16.44
C ARG A 10 6.85 -4.02 -17.20
N VAL A 11 7.49 -3.43 -18.22
CA VAL A 11 8.56 -4.09 -19.00
C VAL A 11 9.97 -3.84 -18.43
N ALA A 12 10.10 -2.90 -17.47
CA ALA A 12 11.39 -2.61 -16.84
C ALA A 12 11.81 -3.74 -15.89
N ARG A 13 12.96 -4.35 -16.17
CA ARG A 13 13.46 -5.52 -15.41
C ARG A 13 14.04 -5.15 -14.04
N ASN A 14 14.25 -3.87 -13.78
CA ASN A 14 14.91 -3.33 -12.59
C ASN A 14 13.95 -2.51 -11.69
N ILE A 15 12.67 -2.46 -12.01
CA ILE A 15 11.64 -1.76 -11.20
C ILE A 15 10.70 -2.80 -10.60
N ARG A 16 10.38 -2.65 -9.31
CA ARG A 16 9.43 -3.51 -8.59
C ARG A 16 8.36 -2.67 -7.95
N GLN A 17 7.10 -3.07 -8.09
CA GLN A 17 5.98 -2.45 -7.42
C GLN A 17 5.63 -3.25 -6.17
N LEU A 18 5.72 -2.62 -5.00
CA LEU A 18 5.31 -3.22 -3.73
C LEU A 18 3.87 -2.82 -3.42
N SER A 19 3.12 -3.75 -2.83
CA SER A 19 1.75 -3.45 -2.41
C SER A 19 1.72 -2.75 -1.06
N ILE A 20 0.94 -1.67 -0.96
CA ILE A 20 0.60 -1.00 0.28
C ILE A 20 -0.80 -1.40 0.78
N ALA A 21 -1.52 -2.25 0.05
CA ALA A 21 -2.89 -2.64 0.38
C ALA A 21 -3.04 -3.23 1.79
N PRO A 22 -2.12 -4.08 2.30
CA PRO A 22 -2.23 -4.59 3.68
C PRO A 22 -2.16 -3.48 4.74
N LEU A 23 -1.29 -2.49 4.54
CA LEU A 23 -1.16 -1.33 5.44
C LEU A 23 -2.45 -0.49 5.44
N LEU A 24 -3.00 -0.22 4.25
CA LEU A 24 -4.25 0.53 4.12
C LEU A 24 -5.44 -0.22 4.73
N GLY A 25 -5.54 -1.53 4.48
CA GLY A 25 -6.60 -2.37 5.05
C GLY A 25 -6.58 -2.34 6.58
N GLU A 26 -5.40 -2.46 7.17
CA GLU A 26 -5.23 -2.40 8.62
C GLU A 26 -5.53 -0.99 9.19
N ALA A 27 -5.14 0.06 8.48
CA ALA A 27 -5.48 1.43 8.85
C ALA A 27 -7.00 1.66 8.84
N ILE A 28 -7.70 1.22 7.79
CA ILE A 28 -9.17 1.30 7.70
C ILE A 28 -9.82 0.55 8.87
N ARG A 29 -9.38 -0.68 9.14
CA ARG A 29 -9.89 -1.50 10.25
C ARG A 29 -9.72 -0.81 11.61
N ARG A 30 -8.56 -0.20 11.85
CA ARG A 30 -8.28 0.53 13.11
C ARG A 30 -9.10 1.80 13.27
N ILE A 31 -9.33 2.53 12.18
CA ILE A 31 -10.22 3.70 12.18
C ILE A 31 -11.64 3.26 12.56
N ASN A 32 -12.13 2.16 11.99
CA ASN A 32 -13.44 1.61 12.32
C ASN A 32 -13.54 1.14 13.79
N GLU A 33 -12.46 0.61 14.36
CA GLU A 33 -12.39 0.12 15.74
C GLU A 33 -11.98 1.20 16.76
N GLU A 34 -11.83 2.47 16.37
CA GLU A 34 -11.31 3.56 17.22
C GLU A 34 -9.94 3.25 17.86
N ARG A 35 -9.15 2.40 17.19
CA ARG A 35 -7.81 2.01 17.62
C ARG A 35 -6.76 2.93 17.02
N SER A 36 -5.67 3.14 17.76
CA SER A 36 -4.57 3.95 17.26
C SER A 36 -3.98 3.40 15.96
N VAL A 37 -3.88 4.28 14.95
CA VAL A 37 -3.21 4.01 13.67
C VAL A 37 -1.68 4.16 13.80
N SER A 38 -1.19 4.94 14.78
CA SER A 38 0.24 5.25 14.91
C SER A 38 1.12 4.03 15.18
N THR A 39 0.56 2.93 15.69
CA THR A 39 1.30 1.68 15.94
C THR A 39 1.66 0.90 14.66
N LEU A 40 1.25 1.38 13.49
CA LEU A 40 1.66 0.82 12.19
C LEU A 40 3.03 1.34 11.74
N PHE A 41 3.64 2.23 12.53
CA PHE A 41 4.97 2.81 12.35
C PHE A 41 5.82 2.54 13.60
#